data_AF-Q9XRI2-F1
#
_entry.id   AF-Q9XRI2-F1
#
_cell.length_a   1.000
_cell.length_b   1.000
_cell.length_c   1.000
_cell.angle_alpha   90.00
_cell.angle_beta   90.00
_cell.angle_gamma   90.00
#
_symmetry.space_group_name_H-M   'P 1'
#
loop_
_entity.id
_entity.type
_entity.pdbx_description
1 polymer ?
#
loop_
_entity_poly.entity_id
_entity_poly.type
_entity_poly.pdbx_seq_one_letter_code
_entity_poly.pdbx_strand_id
1 'polypeptide(L)' 'GIELIDSYVFNQVENIRFNSTVGKYVGYTELGLKNAETWNKGSVLAQELGELERVCKRNADIHYSAVLDKT' A
#
# COMPACT_ATOMS: atom_id res chain seq x y z
N GLY A 1 10.16 0.71 11.69
CA GLY A 1 8.77 0.37 11.37
C GLY A 1 8.68 0.09 9.89
N ILE A 2 7.87 -0.89 9.47
CA ILE A 2 7.64 -1.21 8.06
C ILE A 2 6.29 -0.59 7.66
N GLU A 3 6.24 0.00 6.48
CA GLU A 3 5.04 0.64 5.91
C GLU A 3 4.83 0.10 4.49
N LEU A 4 3.58 -0.21 4.16
CA LEU A 4 3.15 -0.45 2.79
C LEU A 4 2.55 0.83 2.21
N ILE A 5 3.05 1.19 1.03
CA ILE A 5 2.54 2.24 0.16
C ILE A 5 2.21 1.62 -1.20
N ASP A 6 0.95 1.72 -1.62
CA ASP A 6 0.52 1.33 -2.98
C ASP A 6 -0.06 2.56 -3.68
N SER A 7 0.57 3.01 -4.77
CA SER A 7 0.31 4.29 -5.43
C SER A 7 0.03 4.12 -6.91
N TYR A 8 -1.10 4.66 -7.36
CA TYR A 8 -1.52 4.61 -8.76
C TYR A 8 -1.25 5.96 -9.42
N VAL A 9 -0.23 5.98 -10.27
CA VAL A 9 0.32 7.18 -10.90
C VAL A 9 0.09 7.13 -12.41
N PHE A 10 -0.45 8.21 -12.99
CA PHE A 10 -0.62 8.36 -14.43
C PHE A 10 -0.02 9.69 -14.87
N ASN A 11 0.83 9.68 -15.91
CA ASN A 11 1.53 10.87 -16.40
C ASN A 11 2.22 11.68 -15.30
N GLN A 12 2.93 11.00 -14.40
CA GLN A 12 3.61 11.59 -13.23
C GLN A 12 2.68 12.28 -12.22
N VAL A 13 1.37 12.16 -12.38
CA VAL A 13 0.36 12.64 -11.43
C VAL A 13 -0.15 11.45 -10.64
N GLU A 14 0.02 11.49 -9.33
CA GLU A 14 -0.57 10.51 -8.44
C GLU A 14 -2.08 10.70 -8.36
N ASN A 15 -2.84 9.66 -8.69
CA ASN A 15 -4.30 9.71 -8.63
C ASN A 15 -4.82 9.28 -7.27
N ILE A 16 -4.32 8.16 -6.75
CA ILE A 16 -4.82 7.53 -5.53
C ILE A 16 -3.70 6.71 -4.88
N ARG A 17 -3.68 6.68 -3.55
CA ARG A 17 -2.71 5.91 -2.75
C ARG A 17 -3.39 5.18 -1.61
N PHE A 18 -3.05 3.92 -1.39
CA PHE A 18 -3.20 3.29 -0.08
C PHE A 18 -1.93 3.48 0.74
N ASN A 19 -2.11 3.86 2.00
CA ASN A 19 -1.04 3.85 2.99
C ASN A 19 -1.49 3.02 4.20
N SER A 20 -0.72 1.98 4.55
CA SER A 20 -0.97 1.12 5.71
C SER A 20 -1.05 1.85 7.06
N THR A 21 -0.37 2.99 7.24
CA THR A 21 -0.48 3.81 8.46
C THR A 21 -1.80 4.57 8.53
N VAL A 22 -2.38 4.90 7.38
CA VAL A 22 -3.69 5.56 7.26
C VAL A 22 -4.83 4.52 7.23
N GLY A 23 -4.56 3.33 6.69
CA GLY A 23 -5.48 2.19 6.64
C GLY A 23 -6.59 2.32 5.59
N LYS A 24 -6.42 3.18 4.58
CA LYS A 24 -7.40 3.39 3.51
C LYS A 24 -6.77 4.07 2.28
N TYR A 25 -7.49 4.06 1.18
CA TYR A 25 -7.13 4.83 -0.02
C TYR A 25 -7.46 6.31 0.16
N VAL A 26 -6.54 7.16 -0.30
CA VAL A 26 -6.67 8.63 -0.38
C VAL A 26 -6.51 9.04 -1.84
N GLY A 27 -7.49 9.78 -2.37
CA GLY A 27 -7.46 10.32 -3.73
C GLY A 27 -6.83 11.72 -3.77
N TYR A 28 -6.03 12.00 -4.81
CA TYR A 28 -5.33 13.27 -5.04
C TYR A 28 -5.77 13.99 -6.31
N THR A 29 -6.55 13.32 -7.16
CA THR A 29 -7.23 13.91 -8.33
C THR A 29 -8.74 13.70 -8.21
N GLU A 30 -9.55 14.40 -9.01
CA GLU A 30 -11.01 14.19 -9.01
C GLU A 30 -11.40 12.73 -9.29
N LEU A 31 -10.71 12.07 -10.23
CA LEU A 31 -10.90 10.64 -10.49
C LEU A 31 -10.47 9.80 -9.27
N GLY A 32 -9.32 10.13 -8.69
CA GLY A 32 -8.81 9.47 -7.50
C GLY A 32 -9.75 9.55 -6.30
N LEU A 33 -10.42 10.69 -6.09
CA LEU A 33 -11.39 10.87 -5.01
C LEU A 33 -12.60 9.95 -5.19
N LYS A 34 -13.18 9.88 -6.40
CA LYS A 34 -14.31 8.98 -6.72
C LYS A 34 -13.92 7.51 -6.56
N ASN A 35 -12.71 7.14 -6.97
CA ASN A 35 -12.20 5.79 -6.79
C ASN A 35 -11.99 5.47 -5.31
N ALA A 36 -11.42 6.39 -4.52
CA ALA A 36 -11.21 6.19 -3.08
C ALA A 36 -12.53 5.98 -2.33
N GLU A 37 -13.59 6.75 -2.64
CA GLU A 37 -14.92 6.54 -2.06
C GLU A 37 -15.47 5.13 -2.32
N THR A 38 -15.22 4.60 -3.51
CA THR A 38 -15.68 3.27 -3.93
C THR A 38 -14.83 2.18 -3.29
N TRP A 39 -13.50 2.28 -3.42
CA TRP A 39 -12.55 1.26 -2.99
C TRP A 39 -12.52 1.10 -1.47
N ASN A 40 -12.69 2.20 -0.72
CA ASN A 40 -12.76 2.16 0.74
C ASN A 40 -14.03 1.48 1.28
N LYS A 41 -15.02 1.21 0.43
CA LYS A 41 -16.23 0.44 0.77
C LYS A 41 -16.24 -0.95 0.13
N GLY A 42 -15.25 -1.24 -0.71
CA GLY A 42 -15.14 -2.48 -1.47
C GLY A 42 -14.28 -3.53 -0.77
N SER A 43 -14.31 -4.75 -1.30
CA SER A 43 -13.45 -5.85 -0.84
C SER A 43 -11.96 -5.59 -1.04
N VAL A 44 -11.61 -4.70 -1.99
CA VAL A 44 -10.21 -4.33 -2.27
C VAL A 44 -9.51 -3.76 -1.04
N LEU A 45 -10.20 -2.96 -0.22
CA LEU A 45 -9.61 -2.41 1.00
C LEU A 45 -9.22 -3.51 2.00
N ALA A 46 -10.06 -4.54 2.15
CA ALA A 46 -9.79 -5.65 3.06
C ALA A 46 -8.55 -6.46 2.63
N GLN A 47 -8.37 -6.63 1.32
CA GLN A 47 -7.16 -7.24 0.79
C GLN A 47 -5.94 -6.36 1.09
N GLU A 48 -6.01 -5.07 0.75
CA GLU A 48 -4.89 -4.13 0.87
C GLU A 48 -4.40 -3.97 2.33
N LEU A 49 -5.33 -4.00 3.29
CA LEU A 49 -5.01 -3.99 4.72
C LEU A 49 -4.15 -5.19 5.17
N GLY A 50 -4.24 -6.33 4.48
CA GLY A 50 -3.45 -7.52 4.77
C GLY A 50 -2.06 -7.54 4.12
N GLU A 51 -1.80 -6.66 3.15
CA GLU A 51 -0.59 -6.70 2.32
C GLU A 51 0.68 -6.29 3.09
N LEU A 52 0.56 -5.46 4.15
CA LEU A 52 1.68 -5.13 5.03
C LEU A 52 2.31 -6.38 5.66
N GLU A 53 1.47 -7.29 6.17
CA GLU A 53 1.93 -8.55 6.76
C GLU A 53 2.37 -9.53 5.66
N ARG A 54 1.53 -9.69 4.63
CA ARG A 54 1.69 -10.72 3.61
C ARG A 54 2.91 -10.50 2.73
N VAL A 55 3.20 -9.25 2.37
CA VAL A 55 4.27 -8.90 1.42
C VAL A 55 5.41 -8.21 2.13
N CYS A 56 5.17 -7.05 2.75
CA CYS A 56 6.27 -6.23 3.25
C CYS A 56 7.04 -6.90 4.38
N LYS A 57 6.36 -7.29 5.47
CA LYS A 57 7.02 -7.91 6.64
C LYS A 57 7.64 -9.25 6.30
N ARG A 58 6.86 -10.14 5.67
CA ARG A 58 7.35 -11.46 5.25
C ARG A 58 8.63 -11.36 4.39
N ASN A 59 8.64 -10.48 3.40
CA ASN A 59 9.81 -10.35 2.52
C ASN A 59 10.96 -9.62 3.24
N ALA A 60 10.67 -8.63 4.10
CA ALA A 60 11.69 -7.96 4.90
C ALA A 60 12.46 -8.95 5.78
N ASP A 61 11.77 -9.87 6.45
CA ASP A 61 12.40 -10.91 7.29
C ASP A 61 13.36 -11.79 6.46
N ILE A 62 12.93 -12.21 5.27
CA ILE A 62 13.75 -12.99 4.33
C ILE A 62 14.98 -12.18 3.90
N HIS A 63 14.79 -10.92 3.50
CA HIS A 63 15.87 -10.06 3.01
C HIS A 63 16.87 -9.70 4.10
N TYR A 64 16.41 -9.39 5.31
CA TYR A 64 17.28 -9.14 6.45
C TYR A 64 18.13 -10.37 6.78
N SER A 65 17.50 -11.54 6.89
CA SER A 65 18.23 -12.79 7.14
C SER A 65 19.26 -13.11 6.04
N ALA A 66 18.93 -12.83 4.77
CA ALA A 66 19.76 -13.21 3.63
C ALA A 66 20.85 -12.19 3.25
N VAL A 67 20.67 -10.91 3.61
CA VAL A 67 21.54 -9.81 3.17
C VAL A 67 22.21 -9.12 4.35
N LEU A 68 21.47 -8.80 5.42
CA LEU A 68 21.97 -8.00 6.53
C LEU A 68 22.59 -8.85 7.64
N ASP A 69 22.02 -10.03 7.91
CA ASP A 69 22.44 -10.90 9.02
C ASP A 69 23.50 -11.94 8.62
N LYS A 70 24.08 -11.81 7.42
CA LYS A 70 25.27 -12.61 7.02
C LYS A 70 26.52 -12.05 7.68
N THR A 71 26.64 -12.27 8.99
CA THR A 71 27.91 -12.18 9.74
C THR A 71 28.37 -13.59 10.05
#